data_AF-A0A953L2T7-F1
#
_entry.id   AF-A0A953L2T7-F1
#
_cell.length_a   1.000
_cell.length_b   1.000
_cell.length_c   1.000
_cell.angle_alpha   90.00
_cell.angle_beta   90.00
_cell.angle_gamma   90.00
#
_symmetry.space_group_name_H-M   'P 1'
#
loop_
_entity.id
_entity.type
_entity.pdbx_description
1 polymer ?
#
loop_
_entity_poly.entity_id
_entity_poly.type
_entity_poly.pdbx_seq_one_letter_code
_entity_poly.pdbx_strand_id
1 'polypeptide(L)'
;MNKATIILSSILMSTFIVSGCMKDEQENNSPDYKAYKNITVGNQHNPAGCFINFKTATVYTLKEAFEHQSEIDFVFYHDDPTNSPQVCAPGDVGYFSTYELELEQDPDYGLNHWTEFNNSEVGITEITEGQFEAVSDASSLKLAIDDDYHVITSIMMVEPAKVYKFRTFEGKAGLFFGQKYYRYAQQSR
;
A
#
# COMPACT_ATOMS: atom_id res chain seq x y z
N MET A 1 -0.74 26.47 -85.30
CA MET A 1 0.70 26.57 -85.59
C MET A 1 1.36 27.42 -84.53
N ASN A 2 2.11 26.83 -83.61
CA ASN A 2 3.49 27.22 -83.30
C ASN A 2 4.07 26.24 -82.28
N LYS A 3 5.32 25.87 -82.56
CA LYS A 3 6.16 24.89 -81.87
C LYS A 3 6.91 25.55 -80.71
N ALA A 4 7.63 24.70 -79.96
CA ALA A 4 8.84 24.97 -79.17
C ALA A 4 8.61 25.36 -77.70
N THR A 5 9.43 24.94 -76.72
CA THR A 5 10.52 23.96 -76.61
C THR A 5 10.77 23.78 -75.10
N ILE A 6 11.19 22.58 -74.72
CA ILE A 6 11.56 22.09 -73.39
C ILE A 6 12.80 22.82 -72.83
N ILE A 7 12.83 23.13 -71.51
CA ILE A 7 14.07 23.11 -70.73
C ILE A 7 13.86 22.28 -69.47
N LEU A 8 14.57 21.15 -69.46
CA LEU A 8 14.83 20.26 -68.34
C LEU A 8 15.71 21.00 -67.33
N SER A 9 15.30 21.08 -66.07
CA SER A 9 16.23 21.40 -64.98
C SER A 9 16.03 20.39 -63.85
N SER A 10 16.93 19.42 -63.83
CA SER A 10 17.06 18.37 -62.84
C SER A 10 17.52 18.97 -61.52
N ILE A 11 16.62 19.10 -60.54
CA ILE A 11 17.02 19.28 -59.13
C ILE A 11 16.89 17.92 -58.47
N LEU A 12 18.04 17.28 -58.34
CA LEU A 12 18.31 16.13 -57.50
C LEU A 12 18.13 16.58 -56.04
N MET A 13 16.93 16.45 -55.50
CA MET A 13 16.71 16.68 -54.07
C MET A 13 16.89 15.35 -53.35
N SER A 14 18.09 15.21 -52.79
CA SER A 14 18.55 14.05 -52.04
C SER A 14 17.55 13.67 -50.95
N THR A 15 17.11 12.42 -51.04
CA THR A 15 16.35 11.71 -50.04
C THR A 15 17.17 11.61 -48.75
N PHE A 16 16.62 12.11 -47.64
CA PHE A 16 16.94 11.61 -46.31
C PHE A 16 15.67 10.94 -45.78
N ILE A 17 15.56 9.62 -45.96
CA ILE A 17 14.65 8.82 -45.14
C ILE A 17 15.41 8.58 -43.84
N VAL A 18 15.09 9.36 -42.82
CA VAL A 18 15.49 9.01 -41.45
C VAL A 18 14.54 7.90 -41.04
N SER A 19 14.91 6.64 -41.33
CA SER A 19 14.28 5.48 -40.69
C SER A 19 14.80 5.44 -39.26
N GLY A 20 14.26 6.32 -38.41
CA GLY A 20 14.33 6.14 -36.98
C GLY A 20 13.48 4.92 -36.65
N CYS A 21 14.08 3.75 -36.58
CA CYS A 21 13.63 2.78 -35.59
C CYS A 21 13.82 3.47 -34.24
N MET A 22 12.80 4.20 -33.78
CA MET A 22 12.56 4.27 -32.35
C MET A 22 12.33 2.82 -31.97
N LYS A 23 13.41 2.20 -31.52
CA LYS A 23 13.33 1.10 -30.59
C LYS A 23 12.60 1.75 -29.42
N ASP A 24 11.28 1.59 -29.41
CA ASP A 24 10.53 1.71 -28.18
C ASP A 24 11.12 0.62 -27.30
N GLU A 25 12.21 0.97 -26.61
CA GLU A 25 12.45 0.47 -25.28
C GLU A 25 11.28 1.03 -24.47
N GLN A 26 10.12 0.39 -24.68
CA GLN A 26 9.11 0.23 -23.68
C GLN A 26 9.85 -0.56 -22.59
N GLU A 27 10.66 0.18 -21.83
CA GLU A 27 11.16 -0.22 -20.54
C GLU A 27 9.92 -0.75 -19.88
N ASN A 28 9.90 -2.06 -19.71
CA ASN A 28 8.78 -2.80 -19.21
C ASN A 28 8.74 -2.47 -17.72
N ASN A 29 8.38 -1.22 -17.41
CA ASN A 29 8.08 -0.66 -16.11
C ASN A 29 6.73 -1.23 -15.68
N SER A 30 6.57 -2.56 -15.83
CA SER A 30 5.55 -3.30 -15.15
C SER A 30 5.75 -2.96 -13.68
N PRO A 31 4.73 -2.44 -13.00
CA PRO A 31 4.80 -2.21 -11.57
C PRO A 31 5.32 -3.48 -10.89
N ASP A 32 6.28 -3.34 -9.99
CA ASP A 32 6.84 -4.44 -9.20
C ASP A 32 5.71 -5.04 -8.35
N TYR A 33 5.07 -6.10 -8.87
CA TYR A 33 4.01 -6.83 -8.18
C TYR A 33 4.63 -7.81 -7.20
N LYS A 34 4.23 -7.69 -5.93
CA LYS A 34 4.63 -8.61 -4.86
C LYS A 34 3.41 -9.15 -4.15
N ALA A 35 3.43 -10.44 -3.90
CA ALA A 35 2.41 -11.12 -3.13
C ALA A 35 3.05 -11.81 -1.92
N TYR A 36 2.47 -11.58 -0.76
CA TYR A 36 2.90 -12.16 0.50
C TYR A 36 1.74 -12.97 1.09
N LYS A 37 2.06 -14.08 1.77
CA LYS A 37 1.07 -14.96 2.39
C LYS A 37 1.44 -15.22 3.84
N ASN A 38 0.43 -15.42 4.69
CA ASN A 38 0.59 -15.82 6.09
C ASN A 38 1.40 -14.82 6.94
N ILE A 39 1.28 -13.52 6.65
CA ILE A 39 1.87 -12.48 7.50
C ILE A 39 1.06 -12.41 8.80
N THR A 40 1.73 -12.62 9.92
CA THR A 40 1.12 -12.50 11.24
C THR A 40 1.37 -11.11 11.78
N VAL A 41 0.32 -10.30 11.88
CA VAL A 41 0.34 -9.02 12.61
C VAL A 41 -0.56 -9.16 13.80
N GLY A 42 -0.08 -8.75 14.97
CA GLY A 42 -0.88 -8.74 16.19
C GLY A 42 -1.33 -7.34 16.59
N ASN A 43 -1.95 -7.28 17.76
CA ASN A 43 -2.21 -6.02 18.43
C ASN A 43 -0.97 -5.57 19.24
N GLN A 44 -1.09 -4.47 19.98
CA GLN A 44 -0.01 -3.86 20.74
C GLN A 44 0.72 -4.78 21.72
N HIS A 45 0.11 -5.89 22.18
CA HIS A 45 0.73 -6.82 23.13
C HIS A 45 1.25 -8.11 22.48
N ASN A 46 1.16 -8.21 21.15
CA ASN A 46 1.59 -9.42 20.46
C ASN A 46 3.11 -9.43 20.26
N PRO A 47 3.82 -10.51 20.65
CA PRO A 47 5.27 -10.59 20.46
C PRO A 47 5.71 -10.60 19.00
N ALA A 48 4.83 -10.90 18.04
CA ALA A 48 5.11 -10.78 16.61
C ALA A 48 5.21 -9.32 16.14
N GLY A 49 4.71 -8.37 16.94
CA GLY A 49 4.62 -6.96 16.59
C GLY A 49 3.25 -6.55 16.02
N CYS A 50 3.09 -5.24 15.89
CA CYS A 50 1.85 -4.60 15.46
C CYS A 50 2.06 -3.55 14.35
N PHE A 51 3.31 -3.24 14.02
CA PHE A 51 3.66 -2.28 12.97
C PHE A 51 4.04 -3.04 11.71
N ILE A 52 3.60 -2.60 10.53
CA ILE A 52 3.90 -3.28 9.26
C ILE A 52 4.50 -2.33 8.23
N ASN A 53 5.49 -2.84 7.50
CA ASN A 53 5.97 -2.29 6.24
C ASN A 53 5.43 -3.17 5.09
N PHE A 54 4.56 -2.63 4.26
CA PHE A 54 3.94 -3.37 3.15
C PHE A 54 4.89 -3.56 1.95
N LYS A 55 5.97 -2.78 1.83
CA LYS A 55 6.98 -2.96 0.78
C LYS A 55 7.78 -4.25 0.94
N THR A 56 8.04 -4.65 2.19
CA THR A 56 8.82 -5.85 2.53
C THR A 56 7.98 -6.95 3.18
N ALA A 57 6.74 -6.63 3.57
CA ALA A 57 5.88 -7.45 4.44
C ALA A 57 6.56 -7.80 5.78
N THR A 58 7.36 -6.89 6.31
CA THR A 58 8.01 -7.02 7.61
C THR A 58 7.09 -6.50 8.69
N VAL A 59 6.97 -7.25 9.78
CA VAL A 59 6.22 -6.87 10.99
C VAL A 59 7.23 -6.52 12.07
N TYR A 60 7.02 -5.39 12.73
CA TYR A 60 7.90 -4.83 13.73
C TYR A 60 7.17 -4.74 15.09
N THR A 61 7.91 -5.03 16.15
CA THR A 61 7.54 -4.65 17.52
C THR A 61 7.64 -3.14 17.70
N LEU A 62 7.10 -2.58 18.80
CA LEU A 62 7.18 -1.14 19.07
C LEU A 62 8.63 -0.62 19.06
N LYS A 63 9.53 -1.37 19.70
CA LYS A 63 10.96 -1.02 19.73
C LYS A 63 11.59 -1.02 18.33
N GLU A 64 11.36 -2.07 17.54
CA GLU A 64 11.96 -2.16 16.20
C GLU A 64 11.34 -1.10 15.26
N ALA A 65 10.04 -0.82 15.42
CA ALA A 65 9.35 0.23 14.67
C ALA A 65 9.91 1.62 14.99
N PHE A 66 10.25 1.89 16.26
CA PHE A 66 10.94 3.11 16.66
C PHE A 66 12.32 3.27 15.99
N GLU A 67 13.03 2.18 15.70
CA GLU A 67 14.30 2.20 14.97
C GLU A 67 14.12 2.33 13.45
N HIS A 68 12.89 2.13 12.94
CA HIS A 68 12.54 2.06 11.51
C HIS A 68 11.33 2.96 11.15
N GLN A 69 11.18 4.11 11.79
CA GLN A 69 9.95 4.93 11.73
C GLN A 69 9.48 5.26 10.30
N SER A 70 10.40 5.66 9.40
CA SER A 70 10.10 5.96 7.99
C SER A 70 9.72 4.75 7.14
N GLU A 71 9.86 3.54 7.66
CA GLU A 71 9.48 2.30 6.95
C GLU A 71 8.07 1.83 7.31
N ILE A 72 7.50 2.35 8.40
CA ILE A 72 6.23 1.85 8.92
C ILE A 72 5.08 2.46 8.11
N ASP A 73 4.28 1.60 7.49
CA ASP A 73 3.10 2.03 6.75
C ASP A 73 1.87 2.10 7.67
N PHE A 74 1.66 1.08 8.50
CA PHE A 74 0.49 0.96 9.37
C PHE A 74 0.82 0.36 10.73
N VAL A 75 -0.06 0.62 11.69
CA VAL A 75 -0.11 0.00 13.02
C VAL A 75 -1.47 -0.67 13.23
N PHE A 76 -1.45 -1.87 13.80
CA PHE A 76 -2.63 -2.65 14.18
C PHE A 76 -2.78 -2.65 15.69
N TYR A 77 -3.90 -2.16 16.18
CA TYR A 77 -4.13 -2.00 17.61
C TYR A 77 -5.58 -2.25 17.96
N HIS A 78 -5.90 -2.27 19.24
CA HIS A 78 -7.29 -2.27 19.70
C HIS A 78 -7.65 -0.90 20.28
N ASP A 79 -8.84 -0.40 19.97
CA ASP A 79 -9.27 0.91 20.44
C ASP A 79 -9.75 0.94 21.90
N ASP A 80 -9.71 2.11 22.53
CA ASP A 80 -10.39 2.39 23.80
C ASP A 80 -11.68 3.19 23.54
N PRO A 81 -12.82 2.86 24.18
CA PRO A 81 -13.07 1.75 25.11
C PRO A 81 -13.63 0.48 24.47
N THR A 82 -13.77 0.44 23.14
CA THR A 82 -14.54 -0.62 22.49
C THR A 82 -13.75 -1.92 22.32
N ASN A 83 -12.42 -1.87 22.46
CA ASN A 83 -11.51 -2.99 22.27
C ASN A 83 -11.70 -3.66 20.90
N SER A 84 -12.02 -2.83 19.90
CA SER A 84 -12.19 -3.19 18.51
C SER A 84 -10.85 -3.11 17.80
N PRO A 85 -10.50 -4.10 16.97
CA PRO A 85 -9.28 -4.06 16.18
C PRO A 85 -9.35 -2.93 15.14
N GLN A 86 -8.33 -2.09 15.14
CA GLN A 86 -8.14 -0.97 14.25
C GLN A 86 -6.84 -1.13 13.46
N VAL A 87 -6.79 -0.47 12.31
CA VAL A 87 -5.58 -0.23 11.54
C VAL A 87 -5.56 1.22 11.09
N CYS A 88 -4.40 1.87 11.21
CA CYS A 88 -4.19 3.23 10.73
C CYS A 88 -2.70 3.49 10.47
N ALA A 89 -2.37 4.63 9.86
CA ALA A 89 -1.00 5.11 9.87
C ALA A 89 -0.56 5.47 11.30
N PRO A 90 0.73 5.34 11.66
CA PRO A 90 1.16 5.58 13.04
C PRO A 90 0.83 6.99 13.56
N GLY A 91 0.83 8.01 12.69
CA GLY A 91 0.49 9.39 13.06
C GLY A 91 -1.00 9.65 13.28
N ASP A 92 -1.86 8.68 12.92
CA ASP A 92 -3.31 8.73 13.14
C ASP A 92 -3.74 7.94 14.38
N VAL A 93 -2.82 7.25 15.05
CA VAL A 93 -3.08 6.79 16.42
C VAL A 93 -3.25 8.05 17.26
N GLY A 94 -4.33 8.10 18.01
CA GLY A 94 -4.53 9.13 19.02
C GLY A 94 -4.15 8.59 20.39
N TYR A 95 -3.60 9.47 21.23
CA TYR A 95 -3.26 9.16 22.63
C TYR A 95 -4.36 8.40 23.38
N PHE A 96 -5.62 8.82 23.29
CA PHE A 96 -6.76 8.15 23.96
C PHE A 96 -7.48 7.12 23.10
N SER A 97 -6.97 6.82 21.91
CA SER A 97 -7.64 5.93 20.97
C SER A 97 -7.30 4.47 21.20
N THR A 98 -6.26 4.15 21.97
CA THR A 98 -5.76 2.78 22.18
C THR A 98 -6.26 2.21 23.51
N TYR A 99 -6.77 0.98 23.50
CA TYR A 99 -7.23 0.23 24.69
C TYR A 99 -6.24 0.29 25.85
N GLU A 100 -4.95 0.31 25.51
CA GLU A 100 -3.87 0.63 26.44
C GLU A 100 -2.94 1.64 25.79
N LEU A 101 -2.53 2.64 26.55
CA LEU A 101 -1.77 3.79 26.07
C LEU A 101 -0.30 3.47 25.74
N GLU A 102 0.11 2.20 25.82
CA GLU A 102 1.51 1.75 25.65
C GLU A 102 2.09 2.15 24.29
N LEU A 103 1.31 2.02 23.20
CA LEU A 103 1.77 2.46 21.88
C LEU A 103 2.16 3.93 21.86
N GLU A 104 1.48 4.76 22.63
CA GLU A 104 1.61 6.22 22.62
C GLU A 104 2.52 6.75 23.72
N GLN A 105 2.59 6.08 24.86
CA GLN A 105 3.21 6.56 26.10
C GLN A 105 4.36 5.70 26.60
N ASP A 106 4.73 4.62 25.91
CA ASP A 106 5.95 3.89 26.27
C ASP A 106 7.11 4.90 26.39
N PRO A 107 7.83 4.92 27.53
CA PRO A 107 8.75 6.00 27.87
C PRO A 107 10.00 6.04 26.98
N ASP A 108 10.29 4.95 26.27
CA ASP A 108 11.49 4.81 25.45
C ASP A 108 11.15 4.80 23.96
N TYR A 109 10.03 4.19 23.57
CA TYR A 109 9.70 3.85 22.17
C TYR A 109 8.30 4.25 21.72
N GLY A 110 7.49 4.89 22.59
CA GLY A 110 6.13 5.30 22.29
C GLY A 110 6.06 6.27 21.09
N LEU A 111 4.90 6.32 20.43
CA LEU A 111 4.65 7.17 19.25
C LEU A 111 4.89 8.65 19.55
N ASN A 112 4.68 9.11 20.79
CA ASN A 112 5.05 10.46 21.25
C ASN A 112 6.56 10.78 21.13
N HIS A 113 7.42 9.77 21.01
CA HIS A 113 8.86 9.89 20.83
C HIS A 113 9.29 9.77 19.36
N TRP A 114 8.37 9.45 18.44
CA TRP A 114 8.67 9.34 17.02
C TRP A 114 8.86 10.73 16.38
N THR A 115 9.77 10.80 15.42
CA THR A 115 10.07 12.00 14.64
C THR A 115 9.57 11.91 13.21
N GLU A 116 9.25 10.71 12.73
CA GLU A 116 8.78 10.45 11.37
C GLU A 116 7.48 9.65 11.40
N PHE A 117 6.51 10.09 10.59
CA PHE A 117 5.23 9.42 10.41
C PHE A 117 4.90 9.36 8.92
N ASN A 118 4.78 8.15 8.39
CA ASN A 118 4.22 7.96 7.05
C ASN A 118 2.71 8.16 7.09
N ASN A 119 2.20 9.03 6.23
CA ASN A 119 0.76 9.23 6.08
C ASN A 119 0.20 8.24 5.04
N SER A 120 -0.02 7.00 5.47
CA SER A 120 -0.64 5.95 4.68
C SER A 120 -2.14 5.89 4.94
N GLU A 121 -2.90 5.43 3.96
CA GLU A 121 -4.36 5.46 4.01
C GLU A 121 -4.91 4.05 3.73
N VAL A 122 -6.01 3.69 4.41
CA VAL A 122 -6.65 2.36 4.34
C VAL A 122 -8.16 2.49 4.06
N GLY A 123 -8.72 1.58 3.28
CA GLY A 123 -10.13 1.58 2.89
C GLY A 123 -10.71 0.16 2.88
N ILE A 124 -12.00 0.04 3.21
CA ILE A 124 -12.74 -1.21 3.00
C ILE A 124 -13.07 -1.36 1.51
N THR A 125 -13.22 -2.60 1.05
CA THR A 125 -13.61 -2.91 -0.33
C THR A 125 -14.82 -3.85 -0.35
N GLU A 126 -15.46 -3.97 -1.51
CA GLU A 126 -16.44 -5.04 -1.79
C GLU A 126 -15.80 -6.30 -2.39
N ILE A 127 -14.47 -6.34 -2.50
CA ILE A 127 -13.73 -7.47 -3.05
C ILE A 127 -13.93 -8.69 -2.14
N THR A 128 -14.41 -9.78 -2.74
CA THR A 128 -14.55 -11.07 -2.06
C THR A 128 -13.19 -11.75 -1.88
N GLU A 129 -13.09 -12.69 -0.94
CA GLU A 129 -11.88 -13.52 -0.76
C GLU A 129 -11.44 -14.18 -2.08
N GLY A 130 -12.38 -14.77 -2.84
CA GLY A 130 -12.07 -15.40 -4.12
C GLY A 130 -11.56 -14.42 -5.18
N GLN A 131 -12.05 -13.18 -5.20
CA GLN A 131 -11.51 -12.13 -6.10
C GLN A 131 -10.12 -11.68 -5.66
N PHE A 132 -9.88 -11.54 -4.35
CA PHE A 132 -8.55 -11.24 -3.81
C PHE A 132 -7.54 -12.34 -4.17
N GLU A 133 -7.90 -13.62 -4.02
CA GLU A 133 -7.04 -14.75 -4.40
C GLU A 133 -6.78 -14.84 -5.90
N ALA A 134 -7.67 -14.29 -6.74
CA ALA A 134 -7.53 -14.25 -8.18
C ALA A 134 -6.56 -13.15 -8.68
N VAL A 135 -6.23 -12.17 -7.84
CA VAL A 135 -5.20 -11.16 -8.16
C VAL A 135 -3.84 -11.85 -8.23
N SER A 136 -3.21 -11.81 -9.41
CA SER A 136 -1.99 -12.59 -9.69
C SER A 136 -0.88 -11.78 -10.35
N ASP A 137 -1.15 -10.54 -10.72
CA ASP A 137 -0.19 -9.62 -11.35
C ASP A 137 -0.55 -8.15 -11.08
N ALA A 138 0.33 -7.23 -11.50
CA ALA A 138 0.14 -5.80 -11.34
C ALA A 138 -1.13 -5.27 -12.03
N SER A 139 -1.49 -5.84 -13.19
CA SER A 139 -2.64 -5.39 -13.99
C SER A 139 -3.95 -5.74 -13.31
N SER A 140 -4.10 -6.99 -12.85
CA SER A 140 -5.26 -7.47 -12.09
C SER A 140 -5.38 -6.75 -10.74
N LEU A 141 -4.27 -6.46 -10.06
CA LEU A 141 -4.28 -5.65 -8.84
C LEU A 141 -4.79 -4.23 -9.11
N LYS A 142 -4.26 -3.58 -10.16
CA LYS A 142 -4.68 -2.23 -10.54
C LYS A 142 -6.16 -2.18 -10.86
N LEU A 143 -6.67 -3.12 -11.65
CA LEU A 143 -8.10 -3.21 -11.96
C LEU A 143 -8.94 -3.39 -10.69
N ALA A 144 -8.53 -4.28 -9.79
CA ALA A 144 -9.25 -4.51 -8.53
C ALA A 144 -9.33 -3.25 -7.65
N ILE A 145 -8.27 -2.42 -7.64
CA ILE A 145 -8.24 -1.17 -6.87
C ILE A 145 -9.02 -0.04 -7.58
N ASP A 146 -8.85 0.11 -8.90
CA ASP A 146 -9.49 1.18 -9.68
C ASP A 146 -11.01 1.00 -9.80
N ASP A 147 -11.49 -0.25 -9.89
CA ASP A 147 -12.92 -0.58 -9.99
C ASP A 147 -13.64 -0.45 -8.63
N ASP A 148 -12.90 -0.36 -7.53
CA ASP A 148 -13.46 -0.19 -6.18
C ASP A 148 -13.61 1.31 -5.82
N TYR A 149 -14.84 1.80 -5.82
CA TYR A 149 -15.16 3.22 -5.56
C TYR A 149 -15.18 3.61 -4.08
N HIS A 150 -14.90 2.69 -3.17
CA HIS A 150 -14.92 2.98 -1.73
C HIS A 150 -13.85 4.03 -1.34
N VAL A 151 -14.15 4.79 -0.30
CA VAL A 151 -13.27 5.84 0.20
C VAL A 151 -12.15 5.22 1.04
N ILE A 152 -10.93 5.70 0.82
CA ILE A 152 -9.80 5.43 1.70
C ILE A 152 -9.81 6.47 2.84
N THR A 153 -9.65 6.01 4.07
CA THR A 153 -9.61 6.83 5.29
C THR A 153 -8.28 6.67 6.01
N SER A 154 -8.05 7.42 7.08
CA SER A 154 -6.84 7.32 7.90
C SER A 154 -6.90 6.16 8.91
N ILE A 155 -8.09 5.82 9.40
CA ILE A 155 -8.31 4.77 10.41
C ILE A 155 -9.45 3.86 9.94
N MET A 156 -9.31 2.56 10.17
CA MET A 156 -10.30 1.55 9.81
C MET A 156 -10.43 0.45 10.86
N MET A 157 -11.67 0.07 11.18
CA MET A 157 -11.93 -1.14 11.96
C MET A 157 -11.70 -2.37 11.09
N VAL A 158 -10.88 -3.29 11.58
CA VAL A 158 -10.52 -4.49 10.82
C VAL A 158 -11.43 -5.65 11.22
N GLU A 159 -12.05 -6.27 10.23
CA GLU A 159 -13.01 -7.35 10.40
C GLU A 159 -12.44 -8.63 9.78
N PRO A 160 -12.71 -9.80 10.39
CA PRO A 160 -12.38 -11.08 9.76
C PRO A 160 -13.07 -11.23 8.41
N ALA A 161 -12.38 -11.90 7.48
CA ALA A 161 -12.85 -12.21 6.13
C ALA A 161 -13.23 -10.98 5.28
N LYS A 162 -12.59 -9.84 5.54
CA LYS A 162 -12.70 -8.63 4.72
C LYS A 162 -11.41 -8.32 3.98
N VAL A 163 -11.56 -7.80 2.76
CA VAL A 163 -10.47 -7.27 1.94
C VAL A 163 -10.43 -5.76 2.09
N TYR A 164 -9.23 -5.26 2.31
CA TYR A 164 -8.95 -3.84 2.46
C TYR A 164 -8.00 -3.42 1.35
N LYS A 165 -8.18 -2.19 0.87
CA LYS A 165 -7.22 -1.52 0.03
C LYS A 165 -6.42 -0.52 0.84
N PHE A 166 -5.20 -0.26 0.42
CA PHE A 166 -4.36 0.74 1.05
C PHE A 166 -3.58 1.52 0.01
N ARG A 167 -3.12 2.70 0.42
CA ARG A 167 -2.13 3.51 -0.27
C ARG A 167 -1.05 3.93 0.74
N THR A 168 0.20 3.61 0.45
CA THR A 168 1.33 4.03 1.30
C THR A 168 1.67 5.49 1.06
N PHE A 169 2.40 6.10 1.98
CA PHE A 169 2.96 7.45 1.82
C PHE A 169 3.77 7.63 0.53
N GLU A 170 4.50 6.58 0.09
CA GLU A 170 5.24 6.57 -1.18
C GLU A 170 4.34 6.44 -2.43
N GLY A 171 3.01 6.37 -2.26
CA GLY A 171 2.04 6.25 -3.34
C GLY A 171 1.83 4.83 -3.88
N LYS A 172 2.38 3.80 -3.22
CA LYS A 172 2.12 2.40 -3.61
C LYS A 172 0.73 2.01 -3.14
N ALA A 173 0.00 1.29 -3.98
CA ALA A 173 -1.33 0.79 -3.64
C ALA A 173 -1.33 -0.73 -3.58
N GLY A 174 -2.16 -1.30 -2.72
CA GLY A 174 -2.27 -2.74 -2.57
C GLY A 174 -3.55 -3.18 -1.88
N LEU A 175 -3.68 -4.49 -1.70
CA LEU A 175 -4.77 -5.14 -0.98
C LEU A 175 -4.21 -5.98 0.17
N PHE A 176 -4.95 -6.09 1.27
CA PHE A 176 -4.73 -7.12 2.29
C PHE A 176 -6.04 -7.76 2.73
N PHE A 177 -5.96 -8.98 3.24
CA PHE A 177 -7.11 -9.78 3.67
C PHE A 177 -7.01 -10.13 5.15
N GLY A 178 -8.03 -9.78 5.94
CA GLY A 178 -8.07 -10.07 7.37
C GLY A 178 -8.46 -11.52 7.66
N GLN A 179 -7.50 -12.42 7.94
CA GLN A 179 -7.81 -13.85 8.00
C GLN A 179 -8.47 -14.37 9.30
N LYS A 180 -8.27 -13.79 10.50
CA LYS A 180 -8.96 -14.17 11.76
C LYS A 180 -8.47 -13.37 12.99
N TYR A 181 -9.39 -13.04 13.91
CA TYR A 181 -9.09 -12.60 15.28
C TYR A 181 -9.35 -13.72 16.29
N TYR A 182 -8.39 -13.99 17.18
CA TYR A 182 -8.62 -14.82 18.37
C TYR A 182 -8.81 -13.90 19.59
N ARG A 183 -9.99 -13.93 20.22
CA ARG A 183 -10.23 -13.25 21.50
C ARG A 183 -10.00 -14.25 22.65
N TYR A 184 -9.08 -13.95 23.56
CA TYR A 184 -8.99 -14.64 24.86
C TYR A 184 -9.52 -13.70 25.95
N ALA A 185 -10.54 -14.14 26.69
CA ALA A 185 -10.91 -13.51 27.95
C ALA A 185 -10.22 -14.29 29.07
N GLN A 186 -9.19 -13.72 29.72
CA GLN A 186 -8.81 -14.21 31.04
C GLN A 186 -9.87 -13.73 32.02
N GLN A 187 -10.73 -14.65 32.49
CA GLN A 187 -11.44 -14.45 33.75
C GLN A 187 -10.39 -14.56 34.87
N SER A 188 -9.99 -13.43 35.44
CA SER A 188 -9.31 -13.43 36.73
C SER A 188 -10.24 -14.05 37.77
N ARG A 189 -9.76 -15.09 38.45
CA ARG A 189 -10.42 -15.68 39.64
C ARG A 189 -10.33 -14.75 40.84
#